data_AF-A0A2A4QBI3-F1
#
_entry.id   AF-A0A2A4QBI3-F1
#
_cell.length_a   1.000
_cell.length_b   1.000
_cell.length_c   1.000
_cell.angle_alpha   90.00
_cell.angle_beta   90.00
_cell.angle_gamma   90.00
#
_symmetry.space_group_name_H-M   'P 1'
#
loop_
_entity.id
_entity.type
_entity.pdbx_description
1 polymer ?
#
loop_
_entity_poly.entity_id
_entity_poly.type
_entity_poly.pdbx_seq_one_letter_code
_entity_poly.pdbx_strand_id
1 'polypeptide(L)'
;MNISKELFLAILSLDAYNQGYGKGLNHGKTQIGGATKISDSAILDTPGNVGTAEAASFYAVAYDVTNGSVTDLANNTVVISYRGTDQPSVLGNSDIWTGWITATGSLSPQAKLAAEFYQAA
;
A
#
# COMPACT_ATOMS: atom_id res chain seq x y z
N MET A 1 22.47 -6.95 -13.42
CA MET A 1 22.28 -5.49 -13.30
C MET A 1 21.61 -5.28 -11.96
N ASN A 2 22.25 -4.57 -11.04
CA ASN A 2 21.71 -4.39 -9.69
C ASN A 2 20.97 -3.05 -9.64
N ILE A 3 19.75 -3.05 -9.10
CA ILE A 3 18.95 -1.84 -8.89
C ILE A 3 19.14 -1.35 -7.46
N SER A 4 19.18 -0.03 -7.24
CA SER A 4 19.22 0.51 -5.88
C SER A 4 17.90 0.25 -5.16
N LYS A 5 17.96 0.11 -3.83
CA LYS A 5 16.78 0.01 -2.98
C LYS A 5 15.78 1.14 -3.24
N GLU A 6 16.26 2.38 -3.33
CA GLU A 6 15.40 3.57 -3.48
C GLU A 6 14.62 3.52 -4.79
N LEU A 7 15.29 3.19 -5.90
CA LEU A 7 14.63 3.08 -7.19
C LEU A 7 13.65 1.90 -7.22
N PHE A 8 14.01 0.79 -6.58
CA PHE A 8 13.14 -0.38 -6.49
C PHE A 8 11.87 -0.08 -5.68
N LEU A 9 12.00 0.53 -4.49
CA LEU A 9 10.86 0.92 -3.67
C LEU A 9 9.98 1.98 -4.35
N ALA A 10 10.58 2.90 -5.12
CA ALA A 10 9.83 3.87 -5.91
C ALA A 10 8.99 3.19 -7.01
N ILE A 11 9.54 2.17 -7.69
CA ILE A 11 8.80 1.38 -8.69
C ILE A 11 7.62 0.65 -8.06
N LEU A 12 7.81 0.02 -6.88
CA LEU A 12 6.73 -0.67 -6.17
C LEU A 12 5.65 0.30 -5.68
N SER A 13 6.05 1.50 -5.23
CA SER A 13 5.10 2.56 -4.87
C SER A 13 4.28 3.02 -6.07
N LEU A 14 4.91 3.15 -7.25
CA LEU A 14 4.23 3.52 -8.48
C LEU A 14 3.26 2.43 -8.95
N ASP A 15 3.61 1.15 -8.78
CA ASP A 15 2.69 0.05 -9.04
C ASP A 15 1.48 0.11 -8.09
N ALA A 16 1.70 0.13 -6.78
CA ALA A 16 0.61 0.21 -5.80
C ALA A 16 -0.30 1.43 -6.03
N TYR A 17 0.26 2.56 -6.46
CA TYR A 17 -0.53 3.74 -6.84
C TYR A 17 -1.44 3.49 -8.05
N ASN A 18 -1.00 2.68 -9.02
CA ASN A 18 -1.72 2.46 -10.27
C ASN A 18 -2.54 1.16 -10.34
N GLN A 19 -2.55 0.31 -9.31
CA GLN A 19 -3.34 -0.93 -9.25
C GLN A 19 -4.73 -0.74 -8.60
N GLY A 20 -5.42 -1.82 -8.20
CA GLY A 20 -6.63 -1.75 -7.37
C GLY A 20 -7.81 -1.00 -7.99
N TYR A 21 -8.60 -0.35 -7.14
CA TYR A 21 -9.66 0.55 -7.57
C TYR A 21 -9.09 1.81 -8.21
N GLY A 22 -9.78 2.35 -9.20
CA GLY A 22 -9.34 3.54 -9.93
C GLY A 22 -7.99 3.39 -10.66
N LYS A 23 -7.60 2.15 -11.02
CA LYS A 23 -6.30 1.86 -11.64
C LYS A 23 -6.02 2.70 -12.88
N GLY A 24 -4.89 3.39 -12.89
CA GLY A 24 -4.39 4.13 -14.06
C GLY A 24 -3.65 3.24 -15.06
N LEU A 25 -3.12 2.09 -14.61
CA LEU A 25 -2.41 1.13 -15.44
C LEU A 25 -2.93 -0.28 -15.18
N ASN A 26 -3.17 -1.05 -16.25
CA ASN A 26 -3.58 -2.44 -16.16
C ASN A 26 -2.62 -3.33 -16.93
N HIS A 27 -1.60 -3.87 -16.26
CA HIS A 27 -0.63 -4.77 -16.87
C HIS A 27 -0.90 -6.26 -16.60
N GLY A 28 -1.80 -6.60 -15.67
CA GLY A 28 -2.20 -7.99 -15.38
C GLY A 28 -1.06 -8.90 -14.91
N LYS A 29 -0.01 -8.32 -14.31
CA LYS A 29 1.14 -9.07 -13.77
C LYS A 29 1.15 -8.96 -12.25
N THR A 30 1.63 -10.01 -11.60
CA THR A 30 1.86 -10.05 -10.15
C THR A 30 3.34 -9.89 -9.80
N GLN A 31 4.23 -9.89 -10.79
CA GLN A 31 5.67 -9.77 -10.58
C GLN A 31 6.20 -8.49 -11.21
N ILE A 32 7.02 -7.75 -10.45
CA ILE A 32 7.74 -6.56 -10.89
C ILE A 32 9.20 -6.72 -10.51
N GLY A 33 10.04 -7.01 -11.51
CA GLY A 33 11.45 -7.34 -11.28
C GLY A 33 11.60 -8.51 -10.29
N GLY A 34 12.30 -8.25 -9.17
CA GLY A 34 12.53 -9.22 -8.09
C GLY A 34 11.42 -9.33 -7.05
N ALA A 35 10.33 -8.56 -7.18
CA ALA A 35 9.19 -8.54 -6.25
C ALA A 35 7.99 -9.30 -6.82
N THR A 36 7.37 -10.15 -6.01
CA THR A 36 6.10 -10.81 -6.32
C THR A 36 5.03 -10.33 -5.37
N LYS A 37 3.92 -9.82 -5.90
CA LYS A 37 2.72 -9.47 -5.12
C LYS A 37 2.20 -10.70 -4.39
N ILE A 38 2.08 -10.60 -3.08
CA ILE A 38 1.55 -11.66 -2.21
C ILE A 38 0.15 -11.35 -1.69
N SER A 39 -0.18 -10.08 -1.47
CA SER A 39 -1.50 -9.63 -1.03
C SER A 39 -1.77 -8.18 -1.44
N ASP A 40 -3.05 -7.79 -1.41
CA ASP A 40 -3.48 -6.39 -1.45
C ASP A 40 -4.59 -6.14 -0.43
N SER A 41 -5.07 -4.90 -0.35
CA SER A 41 -6.07 -4.47 0.62
C SER A 41 -7.38 -5.27 0.61
N ALA A 42 -7.66 -6.07 -0.44
CA ALA A 42 -8.83 -6.96 -0.44
C ALA A 42 -8.72 -8.07 0.62
N ILE A 43 -7.54 -8.35 1.17
CA ILE A 43 -7.38 -9.26 2.32
C ILE A 43 -8.15 -8.82 3.57
N LEU A 44 -8.51 -7.53 3.66
CA LEU A 44 -9.27 -6.96 4.77
C LEU A 44 -10.80 -7.14 4.61
N ASP A 45 -11.26 -7.63 3.46
CA ASP A 45 -12.67 -7.88 3.25
C ASP A 45 -13.14 -9.07 4.10
N THR A 46 -14.35 -8.93 4.66
CA THR A 46 -14.98 -9.98 5.48
C THR A 46 -16.33 -10.40 4.89
N PRO A 47 -16.85 -11.60 5.19
CA PRO A 47 -18.17 -12.01 4.72
C PRO A 47 -19.25 -11.00 5.11
N GLY A 48 -19.90 -10.39 4.11
CA GLY A 48 -20.93 -9.36 4.31
C GLY A 48 -20.38 -7.93 4.45
N ASN A 49 -19.07 -7.72 4.40
CA ASN A 49 -18.44 -6.40 4.44
C ASN A 49 -17.21 -6.37 3.50
N VAL A 50 -17.50 -6.26 2.21
CA VAL A 50 -16.55 -6.17 1.10
C VAL A 50 -16.35 -4.72 0.67
N GLY A 51 -15.15 -4.36 0.23
CA GLY A 51 -14.82 -3.03 -0.25
C GLY A 51 -14.64 -1.99 0.87
N THR A 52 -14.41 -2.43 2.11
CA THR A 52 -14.16 -1.51 3.26
C THR A 52 -12.93 -0.65 3.04
N ALA A 53 -11.87 -1.24 2.48
CA ALA A 53 -10.66 -0.54 2.09
C ALA A 53 -10.95 0.56 1.05
N GLU A 54 -11.67 0.22 -0.01
CA GLU A 54 -12.06 1.17 -1.08
C GLU A 54 -12.95 2.29 -0.54
N ALA A 55 -13.96 1.97 0.29
CA ALA A 55 -14.85 2.96 0.92
C ALA A 55 -14.09 3.94 1.82
N ALA A 56 -12.99 3.50 2.45
CA ALA A 56 -12.09 4.34 3.22
C ALA A 56 -11.04 5.08 2.37
N SER A 57 -11.07 4.92 1.04
CA SER A 57 -10.02 5.40 0.12
C SER A 57 -8.62 4.87 0.49
N PHE A 58 -8.55 3.66 1.05
CA PHE A 58 -7.33 2.97 1.42
C PHE A 58 -6.96 1.89 0.40
N TYR A 59 -5.71 1.88 -0.05
CA TYR A 59 -5.15 0.81 -0.86
C TYR A 59 -3.70 0.53 -0.45
N ALA A 60 -3.33 -0.74 -0.36
CA ALA A 60 -1.97 -1.17 -0.13
C ALA A 60 -1.70 -2.49 -0.86
N VAL A 61 -0.43 -2.73 -1.17
CA VAL A 61 0.04 -3.98 -1.78
C VAL A 61 1.27 -4.45 -1.03
N ALA A 62 1.32 -5.74 -0.71
CA ALA A 62 2.50 -6.38 -0.14
C ALA A 62 3.20 -7.21 -1.22
N TYR A 63 4.53 -7.10 -1.25
CA TYR A 63 5.39 -7.79 -2.19
C TYR A 63 6.46 -8.59 -1.43
N ASP A 64 6.66 -9.83 -1.82
CA ASP A 64 7.80 -10.63 -1.39
C ASP A 64 8.99 -10.41 -2.34
N VAL A 65 10.13 -10.00 -1.77
CA VAL A 65 11.37 -9.73 -2.51
C VAL A 65 12.34 -10.89 -2.31
N THR A 66 12.26 -11.89 -3.19
CA THR A 66 13.06 -13.13 -3.09
C THR A 66 14.33 -13.09 -3.92
N ASN A 67 14.47 -12.12 -4.83
CA ASN A 67 15.59 -12.08 -5.77
C ASN A 67 16.59 -10.99 -5.38
N GLY A 68 17.82 -11.40 -5.06
CA GLY A 68 18.94 -10.53 -4.60
C GLY A 68 19.54 -9.60 -5.65
N SER A 69 18.73 -9.16 -6.59
CA SER A 69 19.09 -8.16 -7.61
C SER A 69 18.92 -6.72 -7.11
N VAL A 70 18.48 -6.51 -5.86
CA VAL A 70 18.29 -5.20 -5.22
C VAL A 70 19.43 -4.95 -4.23
N THR A 71 20.20 -3.90 -4.45
CA THR A 71 21.27 -3.47 -3.54
C THR A 71 20.66 -2.90 -2.26
N ASP A 72 21.25 -3.20 -1.10
CA ASP A 72 20.85 -2.71 0.23
C ASP A 72 19.43 -3.10 0.69
N LEU A 73 18.83 -4.13 0.08
CA LEU A 73 17.60 -4.77 0.52
C LEU A 73 17.85 -6.26 0.75
N ALA A 74 17.52 -6.77 1.93
CA ALA A 74 17.72 -8.18 2.23
C ALA A 74 16.80 -9.06 1.38
N ASN A 75 17.26 -10.25 1.00
CA ASN A 75 16.41 -11.25 0.39
C ASN A 75 15.32 -11.71 1.38
N ASN A 76 14.18 -12.12 0.85
CA ASN A 76 12.97 -12.51 1.60
C ASN A 76 12.43 -11.36 2.48
N THR A 77 12.57 -10.13 2.00
CA THR A 77 11.94 -8.96 2.64
C THR A 77 10.53 -8.78 2.08
N VAL A 78 9.56 -8.61 2.97
CA VAL A 78 8.22 -8.13 2.59
C VAL A 78 8.26 -6.61 2.52
N VAL A 79 7.93 -6.06 1.35
CA VAL A 79 7.75 -4.63 1.14
C VAL A 79 6.26 -4.33 1.04
N ILE A 80 5.78 -3.43 1.89
CA ILE A 80 4.41 -2.92 1.82
C ILE A 80 4.44 -1.51 1.21
N SER A 81 3.71 -1.34 0.12
CA SER A 81 3.51 -0.04 -0.52
C SER A 81 2.08 0.44 -0.25
N TYR A 82 1.96 1.53 0.51
CA TYR A 82 0.69 2.20 0.79
C TYR A 82 0.42 3.26 -0.26
N ARG A 83 -0.80 3.29 -0.81
CA ARG A 83 -1.24 4.39 -1.67
C ARG A 83 -1.56 5.60 -0.79
N GLY A 84 -0.94 6.73 -1.11
CA GLY A 84 -1.28 8.01 -0.48
C GLY A 84 -2.67 8.49 -0.89
N THR A 85 -3.34 9.19 0.02
CA THR A 85 -4.50 10.02 -0.29
C THR A 85 -4.04 11.44 -0.66
N ASP A 86 -4.81 12.13 -1.49
CA ASP A 86 -4.60 13.54 -1.80
C ASP A 86 -5.93 14.28 -1.60
N GLN A 87 -6.22 14.60 -0.34
CA GLN A 87 -7.35 15.39 0.13
C GLN A 87 -6.85 16.56 0.98
N PRO A 88 -6.29 17.62 0.36
CA PRO A 88 -5.69 18.76 1.04
C PRO A 88 -6.74 19.72 1.61
N SER A 89 -8.04 19.40 1.49
CA SER A 89 -9.13 20.19 2.08
C SER A 89 -8.89 20.37 3.58
N VAL A 90 -9.24 21.53 4.14
CA VAL A 90 -9.24 21.77 5.60
C VAL A 90 -10.61 21.51 6.25
N LEU A 91 -11.61 21.10 5.46
CA LEU A 91 -12.97 20.74 5.88
C LEU A 91 -13.30 19.32 5.38
N GLY A 92 -13.92 18.48 6.21
CA GLY A 92 -14.29 17.08 5.86
C GLY A 92 -13.19 16.06 6.15
N ASN A 93 -13.11 14.97 5.35
CA ASN A 93 -12.08 13.92 5.42
C ASN A 93 -10.72 14.43 4.90
N SER A 94 -10.19 15.44 5.59
CA SER A 94 -8.93 16.12 5.31
C SER A 94 -7.72 15.29 5.73
N ASP A 95 -6.72 15.16 4.86
CA ASP A 95 -5.45 14.50 5.19
C ASP A 95 -4.69 15.22 6.32
N ILE A 96 -4.84 16.54 6.39
CA ILE A 96 -4.23 17.36 7.45
C ILE A 96 -4.88 17.01 8.79
N TRP A 97 -6.22 17.01 8.87
CA TRP A 97 -6.91 16.71 10.13
C TRP A 97 -6.77 15.25 10.55
N THR A 98 -6.87 14.30 9.61
CA THR A 98 -6.71 12.88 9.93
C THR A 98 -5.30 12.59 10.46
N GLY A 99 -4.27 13.25 9.93
CA GLY A 99 -2.90 13.16 10.43
C GLY A 99 -2.76 13.64 11.89
N TRP A 100 -3.24 14.86 12.18
CA TRP A 100 -3.18 15.44 13.54
C TRP A 100 -4.01 14.64 14.56
N ILE A 101 -5.22 14.21 14.19
CA ILE A 101 -6.10 13.43 15.07
C ILE A 101 -5.48 12.05 15.36
N THR A 102 -4.88 11.40 14.34
CA THR A 102 -4.14 10.14 14.53
C THR A 102 -2.99 10.31 15.51
N ALA A 103 -2.25 11.43 15.47
CA ALA A 103 -1.17 11.71 16.41
C ALA A 103 -1.65 11.85 17.87
N THR A 104 -2.93 12.19 18.10
CA THR A 104 -3.53 12.25 19.45
C THR A 104 -4.12 10.90 19.91
N GLY A 105 -3.94 9.83 19.14
CA GLY A 105 -4.38 8.47 19.47
C GLY A 105 -5.77 8.09 18.96
N SER A 106 -6.45 8.97 18.22
CA SER A 106 -7.72 8.65 17.55
C SER A 106 -7.43 8.15 16.13
N LEU A 107 -7.61 6.85 15.88
CA LEU A 107 -7.36 6.24 14.58
C LEU A 107 -8.39 6.68 13.54
N SER A 108 -7.92 7.31 12.47
CA SER A 108 -8.72 7.43 11.25
C SER A 108 -8.98 6.05 10.64
N PRO A 109 -10.05 5.88 9.82
CA PRO A 109 -10.28 4.62 9.11
C PRO A 109 -9.06 4.16 8.31
N GLN A 110 -8.34 5.08 7.66
CA GLN A 110 -7.13 4.77 6.89
C GLN A 110 -5.99 4.27 7.79
N ALA A 111 -5.76 4.93 8.93
CA ALA A 111 -4.71 4.51 9.87
C ALA A 111 -5.00 3.13 10.47
N LYS A 112 -6.27 2.86 10.80
CA LYS A 112 -6.70 1.54 11.27
C LYS A 112 -6.46 0.46 10.21
N LEU A 113 -6.93 0.68 8.98
CA LEU A 113 -6.76 -0.28 7.89
C LEU A 113 -5.29 -0.49 7.52
N ALA A 114 -4.44 0.55 7.61
CA ALA A 114 -3.01 0.41 7.41
C ALA A 114 -2.34 -0.52 8.43
N ALA A 115 -2.75 -0.41 9.70
CA ALA A 115 -2.28 -1.28 10.77
C ALA A 115 -2.81 -2.72 10.64
N GLU A 116 -4.08 -2.89 10.29
CA GLU A 116 -4.69 -4.20 10.03
C GLU A 116 -4.02 -4.88 8.84
N PHE A 117 -3.76 -4.14 7.75
CA PHE A 117 -3.04 -4.66 6.60
C PHE A 117 -1.62 -5.08 6.95
N TYR A 118 -0.89 -4.27 7.73
CA TYR A 118 0.47 -4.61 8.19
C TYR A 118 0.51 -5.91 8.98
N GLN A 119 -0.51 -6.19 9.79
CA GLN A 119 -0.59 -7.42 10.59
C GLN A 119 -1.00 -8.64 9.75
N ALA A 120 -1.71 -8.43 8.65
CA ALA A 120 -2.24 -9.49 7.79
C ALA A 120 -1.31 -9.85 6.62
N ALA A 121 -0.43 -8.93 6.22
CA ALA A 121 0.53 -9.08 5.13
C ALA A 121 1.75 -9.92 5.53
#